data_AF-A0A1H7XR60-F1
#
_entry.id   AF-A0A1H7XR60-F1
#
_cell.length_a   1.000
_cell.length_b   1.000
_cell.length_c   1.000
_cell.angle_alpha   90.00
_cell.angle_beta   90.00
_cell.angle_gamma   90.00
#
_symmetry.space_group_name_H-M   'P 1'
#
loop_
_entity.id
_entity.type
_entity.pdbx_description
1 polymer ?
#
loop_
_entity_poly.entity_id
_entity_poly.type
_entity_poly.pdbx_seq_one_letter_code
_entity_poly.pdbx_strand_id
1 'polypeptide(L)' 'MDIYLLPGLALITLVLVLILALRSKRKTDERRKSAETPKSALARDGDAHKKAP' A
#
# COMPACT_ATOMS: atom_id res chain seq x y z
N MET A 1 -3.27 -32.36 22.25
CA MET A 1 -4.50 -31.65 21.85
C MET A 1 -4.04 -30.38 21.15
N ASP A 2 -3.63 -30.50 19.88
CA ASP A 2 -2.86 -29.45 19.19
C ASP A 2 -3.45 -29.12 17.80
N ILE A 3 -4.60 -29.69 17.47
CA ILE A 3 -5.32 -29.46 16.20
C ILE A 3 -5.63 -27.97 15.99
N TYR A 4 -5.81 -27.21 17.07
CA TYR A 4 -6.14 -25.80 16.99
C TYR A 4 -4.93 -24.86 16.97
N LEU A 5 -3.72 -25.35 17.20
CA LEU A 5 -2.53 -24.52 17.23
C LEU A 5 -2.22 -23.95 15.84
N LEU A 6 -2.31 -24.79 14.81
CA LEU A 6 -2.06 -24.41 13.43
C LEU A 6 -3.09 -23.40 12.88
N PRO A 7 -4.42 -23.64 12.96
CA PRO A 7 -5.40 -22.66 12.50
C PRO A 7 -5.41 -21.40 13.39
N GLY A 8 -5.15 -21.52 14.70
CA GLY A 8 -5.06 -20.39 15.60
C GLY A 8 -3.90 -19.46 15.23
N LEU A 9 -2.72 -20.01 14.97
CA LEU A 9 -1.56 -19.24 14.54
C LEU A 9 -1.81 -18.57 13.16
N ALA A 10 -2.45 -19.29 12.23
CA ALA A 10 -2.80 -18.73 10.92
C ALA A 10 -3.75 -17.53 11.00
N LEU A 11 -4.71 -17.55 11.93
CA LEU A 11 -5.59 -16.40 12.16
C LEU A 11 -4.83 -15.20 12.72
N ILE A 12 -3.91 -15.43 13.67
CA ILE A 12 -3.09 -14.37 14.26
C ILE A 12 -2.21 -13.72 13.19
N THR A 13 -1.55 -14.52 12.35
CA THR A 13 -0.70 -14.00 11.28
C THR A 13 -1.51 -13.20 10.26
N LEU A 14 -2.71 -13.66 9.90
CA LEU A 14 -3.60 -12.94 8.99
C LEU A 14 -4.03 -11.58 9.55
N VAL A 15 -4.35 -11.51 10.85
CA VAL A 15 -4.68 -10.24 11.53
C VAL A 15 -3.48 -9.29 11.52
N LEU A 16 -2.27 -9.77 11.80
CA LEU A 16 -1.06 -8.95 11.77
C LEU A 16 -0.80 -8.37 10.37
N VAL A 17 -0.90 -9.21 9.33
CA VAL A 17 -0.74 -8.78 7.94
C VAL A 17 -1.80 -7.75 7.56
N LEU A 18 -3.05 -7.93 7.98
CA LEU A 18 -4.14 -6.99 7.73
C LEU A 18 -3.85 -5.61 8.34
N ILE A 19 -3.37 -5.56 9.59
CA ILE A 19 -3.01 -4.30 10.26
C ILE A 19 -1.87 -3.59 9.51
N LEU A 20 -0.85 -4.34 9.10
CA LEU A 20 0.27 -3.78 8.33
C LEU A 20 -0.18 -3.25 6.97
N ALA A 21 -1.05 -3.99 6.26
CA ALA A 21 -1.61 -3.59 4.99
C ALA A 21 -2.43 -2.30 5.12
N LEU A 22 -3.28 -2.19 6.15
CA LEU A 22 -4.06 -0.98 6.41
C LEU A 22 -3.16 0.22 6.74
N ARG A 23 -2.09 0.03 7.52
CA ARG A 23 -1.11 1.10 7.80
C ARG A 23 -0.36 1.54 6.54
N SER A 24 0.09 0.59 5.72
CA SER A 24 0.74 0.87 4.44
C SER A 24 -0.17 1.64 3.49
N LYS A 25 -1.45 1.24 3.43
CA LYS A 25 -2.48 1.93 2.64
C LYS A 25 -2.70 3.36 3.13
N ARG A 26 -2.84 3.59 4.44
CA ARG A 26 -2.97 4.94 5.01
C ARG A 26 -1.78 5.84 4.66
N LYS A 27 -0.54 5.33 4.81
CA LYS A 27 0.68 6.06 4.43
C LYS A 27 0.73 6.40 2.93
N THR A 28 0.21 5.50 2.09
CA THR A 28 0.12 5.72 0.64
C THR A 28 -0.96 6.72 0.28
N ASP A 29 -2.12 6.66 0.94
CA ASP A 29 -3.22 7.60 0.75
C ASP A 29 -2.85 9.01 1.23
N GLU A 30 -2.10 9.14 2.33
CA GLU A 30 -1.53 10.41 2.79
C GLU A 30 -0.58 11.01 1.75
N ARG A 31 0.30 10.19 1.14
CA ARG A 31 1.18 10.63 0.04
C ARG A 31 0.41 11.00 -1.23
N ARG A 32 -0.68 10.29 -1.54
CA ARG A 32 -1.55 10.58 -2.70
C ARG A 32 -2.39 11.84 -2.50
N LYS A 33 -2.81 12.13 -1.27
CA LYS A 33 -3.57 13.35 -0.93
C LYS A 33 -2.69 14.58 -0.77
N SER A 34 -1.40 14.41 -0.51
CA SER A 34 -0.46 15.53 -0.45
C SER A 34 -0.18 16.08 -1.86
N ALA A 35 -0.57 17.34 -2.08
CA ALA A 35 -0.41 18.06 -3.33
C ALA A 35 1.06 18.36 -3.71
N GLU A 36 1.99 18.14 -2.78
CA GLU A 36 3.43 18.40 -2.95
C GLU A 36 4.24 17.18 -3.37
N THR A 37 3.64 15.99 -3.42
CA THR A 37 4.40 14.79 -3.81
C THR A 37 4.65 14.83 -5.33
N PRO A 38 5.91 14.86 -5.80
CA PRO A 38 6.19 14.84 -7.23
C PRO A 38 5.57 13.58 -7.82
N LYS A 39 4.65 13.74 -8.78
CA LYS A 39 4.02 12.63 -9.50
C LYS A 39 5.14 11.75 -10.06
N SER A 40 5.11 10.46 -9.71
CA SER A 40 6.12 9.50 -10.14
C SER A 40 6.32 9.59 -11.65
N ALA A 41 7.57 9.73 -12.11
CA ALA A 41 7.91 9.73 -13.53
C ALA A 41 7.55 8.42 -14.25
N LEU A 42 7.23 7.36 -13.48
CA LEU A 42 6.79 6.06 -13.98
C LEU A 42 5.26 5.88 -13.96
N ALA A 43 4.51 6.81 -13.34
CA ALA A 43 3.05 6.79 -13.41
C ALA A 43 2.64 7.23 -14.81
N ARG A 44 2.01 6.31 -15.55
CA ARG A 44 1.59 6.43 -16.96
C ARG A 44 0.69 7.65 -17.28
N ASP A 45 0.22 8.36 -16.25
CA ASP A 45 -0.56 9.61 -16.33
C ASP A 45 0.31 10.88 -16.29
N GLY A 46 1.64 10.74 -16.35
CA GLY A 46 2.55 11.84 -16.66
C GLY A 46 2.28 12.30 -18.09
N ASP A 47 1.55 13.41 -18.23
CA ASP A 47 1.23 14.13 -19.46
C ASP A 47 2.28 13.90 -20.57
N ALA A 48 1.91 13.09 -21.57
CA ALA A 48 2.74 12.77 -22.72
C ALA A 48 2.95 13.99 -23.66
N HIS A 49 2.38 15.15 -23.32
CA HIS A 49 2.37 16.34 -24.15
C HIS A 49 3.23 17.48 -23.61
N LYS A 50 4.44 17.21 -23.11
CA LYS A 50 5.50 18.23 -23.20
C LYS A 50 6.16 18.18 -24.57
N LYS A 51 5.63 18.99 -25.49
CA LYS A 51 6.30 19.38 -26.73
C LYS A 51 7.65 20.02 -26.33
N ALA A 52 8.76 19.36 -26.65
CA ALA A 52 10.07 19.96 -26.52
C ALA A 52 10.18 21.17 -27.48
N PRO A 53 10.82 22.28 -27.07
CA PRO A 53 11.10 23.40 -27.96
C PRO A 53 12.03 23.00 -29.11
#